data_AF-A0A958JYE1-F1
#
_entry.id   AF-A0A958JYE1-F1
#
_cell.length_a   1.000
_cell.length_b   1.000
_cell.length_c   1.000
_cell.angle_alpha   90.00
_cell.angle_beta   90.00
_cell.angle_gamma   90.00
#
_symmetry.space_group_name_H-M   'P 1'
#
loop_
_entity.id
_entity.type
_entity.pdbx_description
1 polymer ?
#
loop_
_entity_poly.entity_id
_entity_poly.type
_entity_poly.pdbx_seq_one_letter_code
_entity_poly.pdbx_strand_id
1 'polypeptide(L)'
;MLLIQTALRCEAEPFIQHYKLVQDDAVLPYKFFRGETTALLISGVGQEKAEAATEWIFSLLSPSLIDLYVNLGIAGSVTHPIGTPVVCTTILNAETKEQFQLHSPSDLKLPQGTLETHLTPVGSSECLLNQDSLVDMEAYFCLRAASQFLPLEKIQVIKVVSDALSDKKPTKEHVTQLLRGALPDIETYLANYLNL
;
A
#
# COMPACT_ATOMS: atom_id res chain seq x y z
N MET A 1 -15.06 2.22 -8.23
CA MET A 1 -14.66 2.61 -6.86
C MET A 1 -13.15 2.45 -6.68
N LEU A 2 -12.52 3.39 -5.98
CA LEU A 2 -11.15 3.26 -5.46
C LEU A 2 -11.17 2.46 -4.14
N LEU A 3 -10.42 1.37 -4.05
CA LEU A 3 -10.28 0.57 -2.83
C LEU A 3 -8.85 0.67 -2.30
N ILE A 4 -8.68 1.29 -1.13
CA ILE A 4 -7.39 1.44 -0.46
C ILE A 4 -7.27 0.37 0.63
N GLN A 5 -6.13 -0.31 0.71
CA GLN A 5 -5.80 -1.19 1.82
C GLN A 5 -4.53 -0.72 2.53
N THR A 6 -4.62 -0.55 3.85
CA THR A 6 -3.53 -0.14 4.74
C THR A 6 -3.34 -1.20 5.82
N ALA A 7 -2.14 -1.28 6.41
CA ALA A 7 -1.89 -2.20 7.51
C ALA A 7 -2.31 -1.60 8.86
N LEU A 8 -2.15 -0.29 9.04
CA LEU A 8 -2.31 0.38 10.33
C LEU A 8 -3.31 1.53 10.29
N ARG A 9 -3.98 1.76 11.43
CA ARG A 9 -4.90 2.90 11.59
C ARG A 9 -4.25 4.26 11.37
N CYS A 10 -2.99 4.41 11.78
CA CYS A 10 -2.22 5.64 11.57
C CYS A 10 -1.86 5.87 10.10
N GLU A 11 -1.81 4.81 9.28
CA GLU A 11 -1.66 4.94 7.83
C GLU A 11 -2.98 5.33 7.16
N ALA A 12 -4.09 4.77 7.65
CA ALA A 12 -5.43 5.03 7.13
C ALA A 12 -5.95 6.44 7.42
N GLU A 13 -5.57 7.03 8.57
CA GLU A 13 -6.19 8.27 9.07
C GLU A 13 -6.17 9.44 8.07
N PRO A 14 -5.06 9.77 7.40
CA PRO A 14 -5.05 10.86 6.42
C PRO A 14 -6.06 10.67 5.29
N PHE A 15 -6.21 9.44 4.78
CA PHE A 15 -7.13 9.12 3.67
C PHE A 15 -8.58 9.06 4.13
N ILE A 16 -8.86 8.52 5.33
CA ILE A 16 -10.19 8.56 5.94
C ILE A 16 -10.67 10.01 6.08
N GLN A 17 -9.81 10.91 6.58
CA GLN A 17 -10.14 12.33 6.71
C GLN A 17 -10.34 13.00 5.34
N HIS A 18 -9.44 12.75 4.39
CA HIS A 18 -9.47 13.37 3.07
C HIS A 18 -10.72 13.00 2.27
N TYR A 19 -11.01 11.70 2.14
CA TYR A 19 -12.19 11.20 1.42
C TYR A 19 -13.46 11.19 2.28
N LYS A 20 -13.40 11.69 3.53
CA LYS A 20 -14.52 11.74 4.49
C LYS A 20 -15.20 10.37 4.68
N LEU A 21 -14.39 9.32 4.79
CA LEU A 21 -14.90 7.95 4.89
C LEU A 21 -15.55 7.71 6.25
N VAL A 22 -16.65 6.99 6.26
CA VAL A 22 -17.36 6.58 7.48
C VAL A 22 -17.13 5.10 7.72
N GLN A 23 -16.84 4.72 8.96
CA GLN A 23 -16.68 3.31 9.33
C GLN A 23 -18.00 2.58 9.18
N ASP A 24 -17.98 1.41 8.56
CA ASP A 24 -19.14 0.52 8.49
C ASP A 24 -19.05 -0.54 9.59
N ASP A 25 -19.67 -0.28 10.74
CA ASP A 25 -19.62 -1.17 11.90
C ASP A 25 -20.39 -2.49 11.70
N ALA A 26 -21.23 -2.60 10.67
CA ALA A 26 -21.91 -3.84 10.33
C ALA A 26 -20.96 -4.83 9.61
N VAL A 27 -19.81 -4.34 9.14
CA VAL A 27 -18.86 -5.11 8.35
C VAL A 27 -17.72 -5.59 9.27
N LEU A 28 -17.67 -6.90 9.48
CA LEU A 28 -16.71 -7.59 10.35
C LEU A 28 -15.96 -8.68 9.55
N PRO A 29 -14.72 -9.06 9.94
CA PRO A 29 -14.04 -8.70 11.19
C PRO A 29 -13.11 -7.49 11.10
N TYR A 30 -12.88 -6.95 9.91
CA TYR A 30 -11.91 -5.88 9.69
C TYR A 30 -12.52 -4.48 9.82
N LYS A 31 -11.67 -3.49 10.10
CA LYS A 31 -12.09 -2.09 10.06
C LYS A 31 -12.22 -1.64 8.61
N PHE A 32 -13.45 -1.47 8.19
CA PHE A 32 -13.82 -1.05 6.85
C PHE A 32 -14.50 0.32 6.88
N PHE A 33 -14.09 1.19 5.97
CA PHE A 33 -14.60 2.54 5.84
C PHE A 33 -15.04 2.76 4.39
N ARG A 34 -16.15 3.47 4.17
CA ARG A 34 -16.64 3.76 2.83
C ARG A 34 -17.18 5.17 2.70
N GLY A 35 -17.01 5.74 1.52
CA GLY A 35 -17.69 6.91 1.01
C GLY A 35 -18.48 6.54 -0.25
N GLU A 36 -18.74 7.52 -1.11
CA GLU A 36 -19.49 7.29 -2.35
C GLU A 36 -18.65 6.55 -3.42
N THR A 37 -17.39 6.97 -3.59
CA THR A 37 -16.51 6.48 -4.67
C THR A 37 -15.22 5.83 -4.18
N THR A 38 -14.96 5.89 -2.87
CA THR A 38 -13.74 5.36 -2.23
C THR A 38 -14.10 4.49 -1.03
N ALA A 39 -13.39 3.38 -0.88
CA ALA A 39 -13.44 2.53 0.29
C ALA A 39 -12.02 2.30 0.83
N LEU A 40 -11.91 2.07 2.14
CA LEU A 40 -10.65 1.79 2.81
C LEU A 40 -10.78 0.62 3.78
N LEU A 41 -9.82 -0.30 3.70
CA LEU A 41 -9.67 -1.44 4.58
C LEU A 41 -8.39 -1.33 5.41
N ILE A 42 -8.47 -1.69 6.68
CA ILE A 42 -7.30 -1.88 7.55
C ILE A 42 -7.11 -3.38 7.79
N SER A 43 -6.03 -3.95 7.26
CA SER A 43 -5.75 -5.39 7.37
C SER A 43 -5.09 -5.77 8.70
N GLY A 44 -4.27 -4.89 9.27
CA GLY A 44 -3.28 -5.28 10.26
C GLY A 44 -1.94 -5.64 9.62
N VAL A 45 -0.92 -5.78 10.46
CA VAL A 45 0.48 -6.04 10.08
C VAL A 45 0.75 -7.53 9.88
N GLY A 46 1.53 -7.85 8.85
CA GLY A 46 2.02 -9.18 8.50
C GLY A 46 1.21 -9.89 7.41
N GLN A 47 1.88 -10.86 6.77
CA GLN A 47 1.39 -11.58 5.58
C GLN A 47 -0.02 -12.15 5.70
N GLU A 48 -0.30 -12.88 6.80
CA GLU A 48 -1.56 -13.62 6.95
C GLU A 48 -2.75 -12.67 7.04
N LYS A 49 -2.56 -11.55 7.76
CA LYS A 49 -3.58 -10.52 7.92
C LYS A 49 -3.79 -9.75 6.62
N ALA A 50 -2.70 -9.43 5.93
CA ALA A 50 -2.74 -8.76 4.63
C ALA A 50 -3.54 -9.57 3.61
N GLU A 51 -3.19 -10.84 3.43
CA GLU A 51 -3.85 -11.75 2.49
C GLU A 51 -5.31 -12.01 2.88
N ALA A 52 -5.58 -12.40 4.14
CA ALA A 52 -6.94 -12.70 4.58
C ALA A 52 -7.86 -11.48 4.53
N ALA A 53 -7.36 -10.27 4.78
CA ALA A 53 -8.15 -9.05 4.63
C ALA A 53 -8.49 -8.76 3.17
N THR A 54 -7.52 -8.94 2.26
CA THR A 54 -7.73 -8.76 0.82
C THR A 54 -8.76 -9.77 0.27
N GLU A 55 -8.63 -11.05 0.60
CA GLU A 55 -9.59 -12.08 0.18
C GLU A 55 -11.00 -11.79 0.75
N TRP A 56 -11.06 -11.42 2.03
CA TRP A 56 -12.32 -11.09 2.68
C TRP A 56 -13.01 -9.90 2.01
N ILE A 57 -12.29 -8.83 1.64
CA ILE A 57 -12.95 -7.67 1.01
C ILE A 57 -13.46 -7.99 -0.39
N PHE A 58 -12.77 -8.85 -1.16
CA PHE A 58 -13.27 -9.33 -2.45
C PHE A 58 -14.39 -10.39 -2.33
N SER A 59 -14.57 -10.99 -1.14
CA SER A 59 -15.77 -11.78 -0.85
C SER A 59 -17.01 -10.91 -0.59
N LEU A 60 -16.80 -9.68 -0.13
CA LEU A 60 -17.87 -8.72 0.20
C LEU A 60 -18.23 -7.81 -0.98
N LEU A 61 -17.21 -7.35 -1.72
CA LEU A 61 -17.35 -6.41 -2.82
C LEU A 61 -17.21 -7.15 -4.16
N SER A 62 -18.08 -6.83 -5.11
CA SER A 62 -17.92 -7.36 -6.47
C SER A 62 -16.68 -6.77 -7.14
N PRO A 63 -15.75 -7.58 -7.67
CA PRO A 63 -14.55 -7.08 -8.34
C PRO A 63 -14.84 -6.14 -9.52
N SER A 64 -15.99 -6.28 -10.17
CA SER A 64 -16.42 -5.42 -11.28
C SER A 64 -16.70 -3.97 -10.86
N LEU A 65 -16.91 -3.71 -9.57
CA LEU A 65 -17.13 -2.37 -9.03
C LEU A 65 -15.81 -1.67 -8.65
N ILE A 66 -14.69 -2.41 -8.66
CA ILE A 66 -13.38 -1.87 -8.31
C ILE A 66 -12.71 -1.36 -9.58
N ASP A 67 -12.47 -0.05 -9.62
CA ASP A 67 -11.73 0.60 -10.70
C ASP A 67 -10.24 0.48 -10.45
N LEU A 68 -9.84 0.64 -9.18
CA LEU A 68 -8.45 0.58 -8.75
C LEU A 68 -8.37 0.08 -7.30
N TYR A 69 -7.52 -0.92 -7.08
CA TYR A 69 -7.11 -1.37 -5.76
C TYR A 69 -5.69 -0.87 -5.46
N VAL A 70 -5.48 -0.28 -4.28
CA VAL A 70 -4.19 0.31 -3.90
C VAL A 70 -3.77 -0.24 -2.54
N ASN A 71 -2.67 -0.97 -2.49
CA ASN A 71 -1.96 -1.17 -1.23
C ASN A 71 -1.18 0.10 -0.92
N LEU A 72 -1.53 0.75 0.20
CA LEU A 72 -0.97 2.03 0.59
C LEU A 72 -0.47 1.95 2.03
N GLY A 73 0.76 2.35 2.26
CA GLY A 73 1.31 2.39 3.61
C GLY A 73 2.71 2.99 3.64
N ILE A 74 3.42 2.74 4.72
CA ILE A 74 4.84 3.09 4.83
C ILE A 74 5.75 1.96 4.40
N ALA A 75 7.00 2.31 4.07
CA ALA A 75 8.09 1.37 3.86
C ALA A 75 9.41 2.00 4.31
N GLY A 76 10.38 1.17 4.70
CA GLY A 76 11.75 1.63 4.90
C GLY A 76 12.50 1.70 3.56
N SER A 77 13.45 2.62 3.42
CA SER A 77 14.31 2.68 2.23
C SER A 77 15.65 3.33 2.54
N VAL A 78 16.74 2.82 1.95
CA VAL A 78 18.07 3.44 2.02
C VAL A 78 18.35 4.44 0.90
N THR A 79 17.55 4.42 -0.18
CA THR A 79 17.81 5.23 -1.39
C THR A 79 16.87 6.42 -1.53
N HIS A 80 15.64 6.32 -1.02
CA HIS A 80 14.66 7.41 -1.11
C HIS A 80 14.61 8.25 0.19
N PRO A 81 14.44 9.58 0.11
CA PRO A 81 14.28 10.41 1.30
C PRO A 81 13.00 10.08 2.08
N ILE A 82 13.06 10.16 3.41
CA ILE A 82 11.88 10.03 4.29
C ILE A 82 10.80 11.04 3.87
N GLY A 83 9.55 10.56 3.80
CA GLY A 83 8.37 11.32 3.37
C GLY A 83 8.09 11.25 1.88
N THR A 84 8.98 10.64 1.09
CA THR A 84 8.77 10.49 -0.36
C THR A 84 7.75 9.40 -0.66
N PRO A 85 6.65 9.70 -1.39
CA PRO A 85 5.80 8.66 -1.97
C PRO A 85 6.49 8.02 -3.18
N VAL A 86 6.49 6.69 -3.23
CA VAL A 86 7.08 5.89 -4.30
C VAL A 86 6.04 4.90 -4.81
N VAL A 87 5.90 4.82 -6.14
CA VAL A 87 5.07 3.82 -6.82
C VAL A 87 5.92 2.58 -7.04
N CYS A 88 5.52 1.46 -6.45
CA CYS A 88 6.28 0.23 -6.53
C CYS A 88 5.84 -0.58 -7.76
N THR A 89 6.69 -0.65 -8.78
CA THR A 89 6.40 -1.35 -10.04
C THR A 89 6.92 -2.77 -10.06
N THR A 90 7.92 -3.09 -9.24
CA THR A 90 8.34 -4.48 -8.97
C THR A 90 8.07 -4.80 -7.50
N ILE A 91 7.33 -5.89 -7.25
CA ILE A 91 7.04 -6.36 -5.88
C ILE A 91 7.65 -7.75 -5.71
N LEU A 92 8.67 -7.87 -4.87
CA LEU A 92 9.46 -9.08 -4.63
C LEU A 92 9.09 -9.70 -3.27
N ASN A 93 8.85 -10.99 -3.25
CA ASN A 93 8.84 -11.76 -2.01
C ASN A 93 10.29 -12.07 -1.59
N ALA A 94 10.72 -11.55 -0.44
CA ALA A 94 12.10 -11.72 -0.02
C ALA A 94 12.46 -13.17 0.32
N GLU A 95 11.51 -14.01 0.70
CA GLU A 95 11.74 -15.40 1.06
C GLU A 95 11.81 -16.30 -0.18
N THR A 96 10.83 -16.17 -1.08
CA THR A 96 10.68 -17.06 -2.24
C THR A 96 11.39 -16.56 -3.49
N LYS A 97 11.75 -15.27 -3.53
CA LYS A 97 12.27 -14.54 -4.69
C LYS A 97 11.31 -14.44 -5.88
N GLU A 98 10.04 -14.81 -5.68
CA GLU A 98 8.99 -14.58 -6.65
C GLU A 98 8.66 -13.09 -6.73
N GLN A 99 8.27 -12.62 -7.91
CA GLN A 99 7.97 -11.21 -8.11
C GLN A 99 6.76 -10.97 -9.00
N PHE A 100 6.10 -9.85 -8.77
CA PHE A 100 5.13 -9.25 -9.68
C PHE A 100 5.71 -8.02 -10.37
N GLN A 101 5.20 -7.74 -11.56
CA GLN A 101 5.45 -6.52 -12.31
C GLN A 101 4.12 -5.79 -12.49
N LEU A 102 4.04 -4.58 -11.95
CA LEU A 102 2.88 -3.70 -12.05
C LEU A 102 3.13 -2.63 -13.10
N HIS A 103 2.06 -2.26 -13.79
CA HIS A 103 2.11 -1.17 -14.75
C HIS A 103 2.02 0.18 -14.02
N SER A 104 2.95 1.09 -14.31
CA SER A 104 2.83 2.51 -13.99
C SER A 104 3.20 3.33 -15.21
N PRO A 105 2.26 4.12 -15.79
CA PRO A 105 2.56 4.99 -16.92
C PRO A 105 3.69 5.96 -16.59
N SER A 106 4.63 6.13 -17.51
CA SER A 106 5.82 6.99 -17.36
C SER A 106 5.49 8.47 -17.15
N ASP A 107 4.31 8.90 -17.61
CA ASP A 107 3.90 10.30 -17.59
C ASP A 107 3.39 10.75 -16.22
N LEU A 108 3.17 9.79 -15.30
CA LEU A 108 2.74 10.06 -13.93
C LEU A 108 3.95 10.36 -13.03
N LYS A 109 3.93 11.56 -12.43
CA LYS A 109 5.06 12.13 -11.69
C LYS A 109 5.17 11.63 -10.26
N LEU A 110 5.49 10.35 -10.07
CA LEU A 110 6.02 9.83 -8.81
C LEU A 110 7.27 8.99 -9.08
N PRO A 111 8.28 8.99 -8.18
CA PRO A 111 9.37 8.05 -8.24
C PRO A 111 8.84 6.61 -8.33
N GLN A 112 9.48 5.79 -9.15
CA GLN A 112 9.21 4.37 -9.23
C GLN A 112 10.30 3.59 -8.50
N GLY A 113 9.95 2.47 -7.89
CA GLY A 113 10.90 1.66 -7.13
C GLY A 113 10.54 0.18 -7.08
N THR A 114 11.46 -0.61 -6.54
CA THR A 114 11.22 -2.03 -6.24
C THR A 114 10.90 -2.18 -4.75
N LEU A 115 9.88 -2.95 -4.42
CA LEU A 115 9.50 -3.24 -3.05
C LEU A 115 9.81 -4.69 -2.71
N GLU A 116 10.58 -4.90 -1.65
CA GLU A 116 10.80 -6.20 -1.04
C GLU A 116 9.85 -6.38 0.14
N THR A 117 9.03 -7.43 0.10
CA THR A 117 8.19 -7.81 1.23
C THR A 117 8.90 -8.90 2.02
N HIS A 118 9.21 -8.62 3.29
CA HIS A 118 9.85 -9.52 4.24
C HIS A 118 8.85 -10.02 5.29
N LEU A 119 9.07 -11.20 5.87
CA LEU A 119 8.16 -11.74 6.90
C LEU A 119 8.31 -11.08 8.26
N THR A 120 9.48 -10.48 8.51
CA THR A 120 9.82 -9.80 9.76
C THR A 120 10.49 -8.47 9.44
N PRO A 121 10.50 -7.50 10.39
CA PRO A 121 11.32 -6.30 10.23
C PRO A 121 12.78 -6.67 9.97
N VAL A 122 13.42 -5.96 9.05
CA VAL A 122 14.81 -6.18 8.66
C VAL A 122 15.59 -4.87 8.64
N GLY A 123 16.90 -4.95 8.88
CA GLY A 123 17.83 -3.84 8.69
C GLY A 123 18.32 -3.72 7.25
N SER A 124 19.10 -2.67 6.99
CA SER A 124 19.68 -2.42 5.67
C SER A 124 20.61 -3.54 5.17
N SER A 125 21.24 -4.31 6.06
CA SER A 125 22.16 -5.41 5.70
C SER A 125 21.47 -6.65 5.15
N GLU A 126 20.18 -6.81 5.43
CA GLU A 126 19.37 -7.97 5.03
C GLU A 126 18.54 -7.69 3.77
N CYS A 127 18.59 -6.47 3.23
CA CYS A 127 17.96 -6.11 1.96
C CYS A 127 18.62 -6.87 0.82
N LEU A 128 17.81 -7.40 -0.11
CA LEU A 128 18.30 -8.18 -1.24
C LEU A 128 18.88 -7.29 -2.33
N LEU A 129 18.26 -6.12 -2.51
CA LEU A 129 18.60 -5.13 -3.49
C LEU A 129 19.22 -3.94 -2.78
N ASN A 130 20.45 -3.63 -3.15
CA ASN A 130 21.21 -2.50 -2.58
C ASN A 130 20.85 -1.15 -3.22
N GLN A 131 19.97 -1.12 -4.22
CA GLN A 131 19.58 0.08 -4.98
C GLN A 131 18.06 0.10 -5.20
N ASP A 132 17.45 1.29 -5.05
CA ASP A 132 16.05 1.60 -5.31
C ASP A 132 15.04 0.65 -4.66
N SER A 133 15.42 0.10 -3.51
CA SER A 133 14.62 -0.84 -2.74
C SER A 133 13.88 -0.14 -1.61
N LEU A 134 12.61 -0.47 -1.53
CA LEU A 134 11.76 -0.24 -0.38
C LEU A 134 11.53 -1.58 0.31
N VAL A 135 11.27 -1.55 1.60
CA VAL A 135 10.95 -2.76 2.37
C VAL A 135 9.68 -2.58 3.17
N ASP A 136 8.78 -3.55 3.04
CA ASP A 136 7.58 -3.67 3.85
C ASP A 136 7.33 -5.13 4.29
N MET A 137 6.15 -5.40 4.86
CA MET A 137 5.78 -6.73 5.34
C MET A 137 4.44 -7.25 4.77
N GLU A 138 3.80 -6.52 3.85
CA GLU A 138 2.42 -6.82 3.44
C GLU A 138 2.18 -6.81 1.92
N ALA A 139 2.86 -5.97 1.15
CA ALA A 139 2.42 -5.65 -0.22
C ALA A 139 2.43 -6.86 -1.17
N TYR A 140 3.44 -7.73 -1.12
CA TYR A 140 3.46 -8.94 -1.95
C TYR A 140 2.23 -9.82 -1.71
N PHE A 141 1.83 -9.98 -0.45
CA PHE A 141 0.69 -10.82 -0.06
C PHE A 141 -0.65 -10.16 -0.40
N CYS A 142 -0.76 -8.84 -0.23
CA CYS A 142 -1.91 -8.07 -0.72
C CYS A 142 -2.08 -8.22 -2.23
N LEU A 143 -0.99 -8.10 -2.97
CA LEU A 143 -0.99 -8.19 -4.43
C LEU A 143 -1.31 -9.60 -4.90
N ARG A 144 -0.68 -10.62 -4.31
CA ARG A 144 -0.97 -12.03 -4.60
C ARG A 144 -2.45 -12.34 -4.45
N ALA A 145 -3.05 -11.94 -3.32
CA ALA A 145 -4.47 -12.11 -3.07
C ALA A 145 -5.35 -11.34 -4.07
N ALA A 146 -5.09 -10.04 -4.26
CA ALA A 146 -5.89 -9.19 -5.15
C ALA A 146 -5.83 -9.63 -6.61
N SER A 147 -4.68 -10.15 -7.07
CA SER A 147 -4.47 -10.62 -8.45
C SER A 147 -5.34 -11.82 -8.84
N GLN A 148 -5.93 -12.52 -7.86
CA GLN A 148 -6.92 -13.58 -8.12
C GLN A 148 -8.29 -13.01 -8.55
N PHE A 149 -8.56 -11.73 -8.24
CA PHE A 149 -9.87 -11.08 -8.46
C PHE A 149 -9.80 -9.93 -9.46
N LEU A 150 -8.64 -9.28 -9.57
CA LEU A 150 -8.42 -8.11 -10.43
C LEU A 150 -7.24 -8.33 -11.38
N PRO A 151 -7.32 -7.79 -12.61
CA PRO A 151 -6.16 -7.72 -13.49
C PRO A 151 -5.10 -6.77 -12.89
N LEU A 152 -3.82 -6.99 -13.18
CA LEU A 152 -2.71 -6.24 -12.56
C LEU A 152 -2.77 -4.74 -12.87
N GLU A 153 -3.36 -4.36 -14.00
CA GLU A 153 -3.59 -2.97 -14.41
C GLU A 153 -4.54 -2.23 -13.45
N LYS A 154 -5.33 -2.96 -12.66
CA LYS A 154 -6.21 -2.41 -11.61
C LYS A 154 -5.61 -2.48 -10.22
N ILE A 155 -4.31 -2.79 -10.09
CA ILE A 155 -3.63 -2.89 -8.80
C ILE A 155 -2.43 -1.96 -8.78
N GLN A 156 -2.33 -1.15 -7.72
CA GLN A 156 -1.19 -0.29 -7.46
C GLN A 156 -0.64 -0.55 -6.06
N VAL A 157 0.66 -0.35 -5.90
CA VAL A 157 1.33 -0.37 -4.60
C VAL A 157 2.07 0.94 -4.45
N ILE A 158 1.69 1.73 -3.44
CA ILE A 158 2.28 3.04 -3.17
C ILE A 158 2.77 3.06 -1.73
N LYS A 159 4.05 3.36 -1.54
CA LYS A 159 4.67 3.41 -0.22
C LYS A 159 5.26 4.80 0.05
N VAL A 160 5.08 5.29 1.27
CA VAL A 160 5.76 6.50 1.74
C VAL A 160 6.95 6.09 2.61
N VAL A 161 8.13 6.59 2.28
CA VAL A 161 9.35 6.26 3.01
C VAL A 161 9.24 6.76 4.45
N SER A 162 9.36 5.86 5.43
CA SER A 162 9.22 6.19 6.86
C SER A 162 10.50 6.23 7.66
N ASP A 163 11.48 5.44 7.24
CA ASP A 163 12.77 5.31 7.92
C ASP A 163 13.82 4.76 6.96
N ALA A 164 15.08 4.80 7.40
CA ALA A 164 16.24 4.38 6.64
C ALA A 164 16.66 2.93 6.94
N LEU A 165 15.70 2.05 7.27
CA LEU A 165 15.93 0.65 7.65
C LEU A 165 16.85 0.53 8.87
N SER A 166 16.56 1.37 9.86
CA SER A 166 17.25 1.41 11.15
C SER A 166 16.43 0.70 12.23
N ASP A 167 17.07 0.33 13.35
CA ASP A 167 16.38 -0.28 14.50
C ASP A 167 15.27 0.59 15.11
N LYS A 168 15.24 1.89 14.76
CA LYS A 168 14.27 2.85 15.29
C LYS A 168 12.97 2.80 14.49
N LYS A 169 11.94 2.23 15.08
CA LYS A 169 10.58 2.23 14.52
C LYS A 169 9.97 3.65 14.56
N PRO A 170 9.31 4.09 13.48
CA PRO A 170 8.58 5.37 13.49
C PRO A 170 7.39 5.31 14.45
N THR A 171 7.07 6.44 15.11
CA THR A 171 5.86 6.52 15.95
C THR A 171 4.61 6.62 15.09
N LYS A 172 3.44 6.28 15.65
CA LYS A 172 2.16 6.36 14.94
C LYS A 172 1.88 7.79 14.45
N GLU A 173 2.19 8.78 15.28
CA GLU A 173 2.02 10.20 14.97
C GLU A 173 2.90 10.61 13.79
N HIS A 174 4.16 10.13 13.78
CA HIS A 174 5.08 10.40 12.68
C HIS A 174 4.60 9.76 11.37
N VAL A 175 4.16 8.51 11.40
CA VAL A 175 3.57 7.82 10.23
C VAL A 175 2.38 8.60 9.67
N THR A 176 1.46 9.04 10.53
CA THR A 176 0.32 9.85 10.11
C THR A 176 0.75 11.19 9.49
N GLN A 177 1.81 11.84 10.01
CA GLN A 177 2.35 13.07 9.44
C GLN A 177 2.97 12.86 8.06
N LEU A 178 3.76 11.80 7.89
CA LEU A 178 4.39 11.47 6.61
C LEU A 178 3.34 11.23 5.52
N LEU A 179 2.35 10.38 5.80
CA LEU A 179 1.29 10.08 4.84
C LEU A 179 0.39 11.29 4.56
N ARG A 180 0.12 12.13 5.56
CA ARG A 180 -0.59 13.40 5.34
C ARG A 180 0.21 14.35 4.44
N GLY A 181 1.53 14.42 4.61
CA GLY A 181 2.41 15.24 3.78
C GLY A 181 2.49 14.77 2.32
N ALA A 182 2.51 13.45 2.11
CA ALA A 182 2.57 12.84 0.77
C ALA A 182 1.20 12.77 0.05
N LEU A 183 0.09 12.92 0.79
CA LEU A 183 -1.27 12.76 0.27
C LEU A 183 -1.56 13.57 -1.00
N PRO A 184 -1.18 14.87 -1.12
CA PRO A 184 -1.48 15.64 -2.33
C PRO A 184 -0.87 15.05 -3.61
N ASP A 185 0.35 14.53 -3.52
CA ASP A 185 1.05 13.92 -4.65
C ASP A 185 0.44 12.55 -5.00
N ILE A 186 0.09 11.76 -3.98
CA ILE A 186 -0.61 10.48 -4.14
C ILE A 186 -1.98 10.69 -4.79
N GLU A 187 -2.76 11.67 -4.33
CA GLU A 187 -4.08 11.98 -4.88
C GLU A 187 -3.98 12.40 -6.35
N THR A 188 -3.01 13.24 -6.67
CA THR A 188 -2.75 13.66 -8.06
C THR A 188 -2.39 12.45 -8.94
N TYR A 189 -1.56 11.54 -8.43
CA TYR A 189 -1.22 10.31 -9.14
C TYR A 189 -2.45 9.42 -9.39
N LEU A 190 -3.23 9.14 -8.34
CA LEU A 190 -4.41 8.27 -8.42
C LEU A 190 -5.49 8.84 -9.33
N ALA A 191 -5.75 10.15 -9.24
CA ALA A 191 -6.70 10.82 -10.11
C ALA A 191 -6.29 10.72 -11.58
N ASN A 192 -5.00 10.91 -11.90
CA ASN A 192 -4.53 10.76 -13.27
C ASN A 192 -4.60 9.29 -13.74
N TYR A 193 -4.25 8.33 -12.89
CA TYR A 193 -4.32 6.90 -13.23
C TYR A 193 -5.74 6.44 -13.56
N LEU A 194 -6.73 6.89 -12.78
CA LEU A 194 -8.16 6.57 -12.99
C LEU A 194 -8.76 7.19 -14.26
N ASN A 195 -8.10 8.18 -14.87
CA ASN A 195 -8.56 8.87 -16.09
C ASN A 195 -7.88 8.34 -17.36
N LEU A 196 -7.05 7.29 -17.28
CA LEU A 196 -6.42 6.62 -18.42
C LEU A 196 -7.37 5.60 -19.06
#